data_AF-A0A2V8K3G1-F1
#
_entry.id   AF-A0A2V8K3G1-F1
#
_cell.length_a   1.000
_cell.length_b   1.000
_cell.length_c   1.000
_cell.angle_alpha   90.00
_cell.angle_beta   90.00
_cell.angle_gamma   90.00
#
_symmetry.space_group_name_H-M   'P 1'
#
loop_
_entity.id
_entity.type
_entity.pdbx_description
1 polymer ?
#
loop_
_entity_poly.entity_id
_entity_poly.type
_entity_poly.pdbx_seq_one_letter_code
_entity_poly.pdbx_strand_id
1 'polypeptide(L)'
;PGAERLQFPPTGVAYRENVVSHVLWRWIGIHAPDLVIVAGNEDSGLADALSRNSVAGVGRIPARRVDVKEGILQSLPRDIPPSEAHRELDRRLRRTARELAAELAEVYGHDFDQPIYMPGMAVIGQIRLGRIAEGERLAAPYTNGAKNPLQGTNGQTLAGHLVFAELAERTGNSRYIELVRKAAGLGFTEAGEMKESMPFHNEMSDSVFMSIPLLVKAGKLTRDSRYFEMAMRHLEFMQKLDLRPDGLYRHSPLTDVAWGRGNAFPALGLVLALSDLPVDHPQFSPMLRAFRQHMAALRQFQDEDGLWREVIDQPGAYPEFSATAMIATAMLRGINNGWLDWDDYQPLVDKAWRAISARTASDGRLLDVCEGTTKQPSLDDYLRRAAILDRDARGGGMALMFALEMAGL
;
A
#
# COMPACT_ATOMS: atom_id res chain seq x y z
N PRO A 1 26.90 -13.02 -6.04
CA PRO A 1 26.07 -14.11 -5.44
C PRO A 1 26.84 -15.35 -4.93
N GLY A 2 28.15 -15.50 -5.15
CA GLY A 2 28.90 -16.72 -4.78
C GLY A 2 29.44 -16.80 -3.33
N ALA A 3 29.02 -15.92 -2.41
CA ALA A 3 29.62 -15.83 -1.07
C ALA A 3 28.61 -15.96 0.09
N GLU A 4 27.30 -15.97 -0.17
CA GLU A 4 26.31 -16.06 0.90
C GLU A 4 25.92 -17.52 1.10
N ARG A 5 26.25 -18.07 2.27
CA ARG A 5 25.84 -19.42 2.65
C ARG A 5 24.34 -19.42 2.89
N LEU A 6 23.58 -20.19 2.12
CA LEU A 6 22.14 -20.30 2.29
C LEU A 6 21.80 -20.90 3.67
N GLN A 7 20.69 -20.45 4.25
CA GLN A 7 20.21 -20.90 5.55
C GLN A 7 18.68 -20.85 5.58
N PHE A 8 18.05 -21.95 6.00
CA PHE A 8 16.61 -22.07 6.11
C PHE A 8 16.19 -22.66 7.48
N PRO A 9 15.13 -22.13 8.13
CA PRO A 9 14.42 -20.89 7.81
C PRO A 9 15.37 -19.68 7.80
N PRO A 10 15.12 -18.66 6.96
CA PRO A 10 16.00 -17.51 6.85
C PRO A 10 16.00 -16.70 8.17
N THR A 11 17.15 -16.16 8.53
CA THR A 11 17.36 -15.31 9.71
C THR A 11 17.76 -13.90 9.29
N GLY A 12 17.75 -12.95 10.24
CA GLY A 12 18.09 -11.55 9.98
C GLY A 12 17.00 -10.78 9.25
N VAL A 13 17.30 -9.54 8.89
CA VAL A 13 16.36 -8.64 8.23
C VAL A 13 16.25 -8.96 6.75
N ALA A 14 15.03 -9.30 6.30
CA ALA A 14 14.75 -9.65 4.90
C ALA A 14 15.25 -8.56 3.95
N TYR A 15 15.91 -8.97 2.85
CA TYR A 15 16.51 -8.09 1.84
C TYR A 15 17.71 -7.24 2.29
N ARG A 16 18.20 -7.43 3.53
CA ARG A 16 19.50 -6.92 4.00
C ARG A 16 20.49 -8.03 4.28
N GLU A 17 20.00 -9.10 4.89
CA GLU A 17 20.76 -10.24 5.35
C GLU A 17 20.14 -11.51 4.78
N ASN A 18 20.95 -12.50 4.41
CA ASN A 18 20.49 -13.79 3.88
C ASN A 18 19.48 -13.62 2.73
N VAL A 19 19.77 -12.69 1.81
CA VAL A 19 18.79 -12.17 0.85
C VAL A 19 18.24 -13.30 -0.02
N VAL A 20 19.11 -14.17 -0.51
CA VAL A 20 18.70 -15.31 -1.35
C VAL A 20 17.79 -16.28 -0.57
N SER A 21 18.10 -16.53 0.71
CA SER A 21 17.29 -17.38 1.56
C SER A 21 15.90 -16.78 1.83
N HIS A 22 15.81 -15.47 2.09
CA HIS A 22 14.53 -14.78 2.26
C HIS A 22 13.69 -14.79 0.98
N VAL A 23 14.30 -14.49 -0.16
CA VAL A 23 13.62 -14.53 -1.47
C VAL A 23 13.02 -15.91 -1.72
N LEU A 24 13.82 -16.97 -1.60
CA LEU A 24 13.37 -18.33 -1.88
C LEU A 24 12.28 -18.78 -0.88
N TRP A 25 12.46 -18.47 0.40
CA TRP A 25 11.48 -18.81 1.45
C TRP A 25 10.11 -18.17 1.19
N ARG A 26 10.10 -16.88 0.86
CA ARG A 26 8.88 -16.11 0.58
C ARG A 26 8.21 -16.56 -0.70
N TRP A 27 8.98 -16.76 -1.77
CA TRP A 27 8.48 -17.24 -3.05
C TRP A 27 7.84 -18.62 -2.94
N ILE A 28 8.52 -19.59 -2.29
CA ILE A 28 7.96 -20.93 -2.08
C ILE A 28 6.71 -20.87 -1.21
N GLY A 29 6.72 -20.05 -0.15
CA GLY A 29 5.57 -19.91 0.76
C GLY A 29 4.31 -19.41 0.04
N ILE A 30 4.46 -18.41 -0.85
CA ILE A 30 3.30 -17.81 -1.52
C ILE A 30 2.83 -18.56 -2.76
N HIS A 31 3.72 -19.34 -3.40
CA HIS A 31 3.36 -20.26 -4.47
C HIS A 31 2.79 -21.58 -3.92
N ALA A 32 3.10 -21.87 -2.66
CA ALA A 32 2.51 -22.96 -1.88
C ALA A 32 2.43 -24.32 -2.61
N PRO A 33 3.52 -24.82 -3.22
CA PRO A 33 3.49 -26.11 -3.92
C PRO A 33 3.16 -27.27 -2.97
N ASP A 34 2.70 -28.37 -3.54
CA ASP A 34 2.32 -29.57 -2.78
C ASP A 34 3.50 -30.44 -2.37
N LEU A 35 4.60 -30.33 -3.12
CA LEU A 35 5.87 -30.98 -2.85
C LEU A 35 7.02 -30.18 -3.45
N VAL A 36 8.07 -29.95 -2.67
CA VAL A 36 9.33 -29.38 -3.16
C VAL A 36 10.39 -30.47 -3.26
N ILE A 37 11.02 -30.56 -4.44
CA ILE A 37 12.12 -31.49 -4.69
C ILE A 37 13.41 -30.68 -4.80
N VAL A 38 14.33 -30.90 -3.87
CA VAL A 38 15.65 -30.26 -3.93
C VAL A 38 16.64 -31.25 -4.53
N ALA A 39 17.06 -30.99 -5.76
CA ALA A 39 17.95 -31.87 -6.49
C ALA A 39 19.42 -31.53 -6.22
N GLY A 40 20.22 -32.53 -5.83
CA GLY A 40 21.67 -32.37 -5.60
C GLY A 40 22.15 -32.85 -4.23
N ASN A 41 23.44 -32.66 -3.99
CA ASN A 41 24.13 -33.23 -2.84
C ASN A 41 23.98 -32.38 -1.56
N GLU A 42 23.64 -31.10 -1.69
CA GLU A 42 23.45 -30.16 -0.59
C GLU A 42 22.19 -29.33 -0.85
N ASP A 43 21.37 -29.13 0.19
CA ASP A 43 20.15 -28.30 0.15
C ASP A 43 20.18 -27.16 1.17
N SER A 44 21.32 -26.99 1.88
CA SER A 44 21.49 -26.03 2.97
C SER A 44 20.37 -26.07 4.03
N GLY A 45 19.77 -27.25 4.24
CA GLY A 45 18.66 -27.46 5.19
C GLY A 45 17.28 -27.04 4.68
N LEU A 46 17.14 -26.64 3.41
CA LEU A 46 15.88 -26.18 2.83
C LEU A 46 14.76 -27.20 2.95
N ALA A 47 14.99 -28.47 2.60
CA ALA A 47 13.92 -29.46 2.59
C ALA A 47 13.35 -29.74 4.00
N ASP A 48 14.22 -29.81 5.00
CA ASP A 48 13.81 -29.98 6.39
C ASP A 48 13.08 -28.73 6.91
N ALA A 49 13.58 -27.54 6.57
CA ALA A 49 12.97 -26.28 6.99
C ALA A 49 11.55 -26.10 6.43
N LEU A 50 11.33 -26.38 5.13
CA LEU A 50 10.01 -26.31 4.50
C LEU A 50 9.01 -27.30 5.13
N SER A 51 9.48 -28.51 5.46
CA SER A 51 8.62 -29.57 6.00
C SER A 51 8.24 -29.36 7.46
N ARG A 52 9.04 -28.59 8.23
CA ARG A 52 8.86 -28.44 9.69
C ARG A 52 8.31 -27.09 10.13
N ASN A 53 8.41 -26.05 9.30
CA ASN A 53 8.03 -24.69 9.69
C ASN A 53 6.92 -24.14 8.80
N SER A 54 6.16 -23.16 9.31
CA SER A 54 5.21 -22.41 8.49
C SER A 54 5.98 -21.50 7.52
N VAL A 55 6.03 -21.88 6.25
CA VAL A 55 6.81 -21.20 5.21
C VAL A 55 6.15 -19.86 4.89
N ALA A 56 6.89 -18.77 5.07
CA ALA A 56 6.40 -17.39 4.96
C ALA A 56 5.08 -17.10 5.71
N GLY A 57 4.82 -17.81 6.82
CA GLY A 57 3.55 -17.68 7.57
C GLY A 57 2.31 -18.21 6.83
N VAL A 58 2.50 -19.05 5.80
CA VAL A 58 1.41 -19.67 5.03
C VAL A 58 1.14 -21.10 5.52
N GLY A 59 2.17 -21.96 5.58
CA GLY A 59 2.01 -23.33 6.06
C GLY A 59 3.23 -24.19 5.77
N ARG A 60 3.27 -25.40 6.32
CA ARG A 60 4.32 -26.38 6.01
C ARG A 60 4.17 -26.91 4.59
N ILE A 61 5.30 -27.17 3.95
CA ILE A 61 5.37 -27.72 2.59
C ILE A 61 6.24 -28.98 2.64
N PRO A 62 5.69 -30.16 2.31
CA PRO A 62 6.48 -31.37 2.18
C PRO A 62 7.64 -31.13 1.21
N ALA A 63 8.85 -31.46 1.63
CA ALA A 63 10.02 -31.33 0.78
C ALA A 63 10.99 -32.48 1.01
N ARG A 64 11.72 -32.85 -0.04
CA ARG A 64 12.74 -33.90 0.04
C ARG A 64 13.91 -33.63 -0.87
N ARG A 65 15.10 -33.96 -0.38
CA ARG A 65 16.32 -33.98 -1.19
C ARG A 65 16.38 -35.25 -2.02
N VAL A 66 16.81 -35.12 -3.25
CA VAL A 66 17.00 -36.24 -4.18
C VAL A 66 18.32 -36.10 -4.91
N ASP A 67 19.00 -37.22 -5.16
CA ASP A 67 20.19 -37.22 -6.00
C ASP A 67 19.78 -37.06 -7.47
N VAL A 68 20.53 -36.26 -8.22
CA VAL A 68 20.26 -36.04 -9.65
C VAL A 68 20.61 -37.32 -10.41
N LYS A 69 19.60 -38.02 -10.93
CA LYS A 69 19.72 -39.24 -11.73
C LYS A 69 18.71 -39.21 -12.89
N GLU A 70 19.01 -39.93 -13.96
CA GLU A 70 18.06 -40.14 -15.05
C GLU A 70 16.80 -40.83 -14.51
N GLY A 71 15.62 -40.41 -14.94
CA GLY A 71 14.36 -40.97 -14.43
C GLY A 71 13.80 -40.32 -13.15
N ILE A 72 14.39 -39.22 -12.66
CA ILE A 72 14.00 -38.61 -11.37
C ILE A 72 12.54 -38.18 -11.32
N LEU A 73 12.00 -37.59 -12.41
CA LEU A 73 10.60 -37.18 -12.48
C LEU A 73 9.66 -38.39 -12.45
N GLN A 74 10.07 -39.51 -13.05
CA GLN A 74 9.33 -40.78 -13.06
C GLN A 74 9.30 -41.44 -11.68
N SER A 75 10.27 -41.11 -10.81
CA SER A 75 10.35 -41.59 -9.42
C SER A 75 9.47 -40.81 -8.44
N LEU A 76 8.90 -39.67 -8.87
CA LEU A 76 8.03 -38.86 -8.02
C LEU A 76 6.67 -39.55 -7.83
N PRO A 77 6.03 -39.43 -6.65
CA PRO A 77 4.67 -39.91 -6.45
C PRO A 77 3.75 -39.35 -7.54
N ARG A 78 2.91 -40.21 -8.10
CA ARG A 78 1.90 -39.78 -9.09
C ARG A 78 0.77 -38.98 -8.45
N ASP A 79 0.51 -39.24 -7.17
CA ASP A 79 -0.49 -38.54 -6.37
C ASP A 79 0.23 -37.79 -5.25
N ILE A 80 0.14 -36.47 -5.27
CA ILE A 80 0.77 -35.58 -4.29
C ILE A 80 -0.37 -34.83 -3.60
N PRO A 81 -0.65 -35.11 -2.32
CA PRO A 81 -1.74 -34.46 -1.61
C PRO A 81 -1.42 -32.97 -1.41
N PRO A 82 -2.45 -32.09 -1.37
CA PRO A 82 -2.22 -30.67 -1.16
C PRO A 82 -1.45 -30.37 0.12
N SER A 83 -0.42 -29.51 0.05
CA SER A 83 0.35 -29.09 1.23
C SER A 83 -0.50 -28.27 2.20
N GLU A 84 0.01 -28.07 3.43
CA GLU A 84 -0.65 -27.17 4.38
C GLU A 84 -0.68 -25.73 3.85
N ALA A 85 0.43 -25.29 3.23
CA ALA A 85 0.49 -23.99 2.59
C ALA A 85 -0.53 -23.85 1.44
N HIS A 86 -0.70 -24.88 0.60
CA HIS A 86 -1.68 -24.86 -0.50
C HIS A 86 -3.09 -24.65 0.06
N ARG A 87 -3.48 -25.45 1.04
CA ARG A 87 -4.84 -25.36 1.64
C ARG A 87 -5.10 -24.01 2.28
N GLU A 88 -4.09 -23.43 2.94
CA GLU A 88 -4.19 -22.08 3.50
C GLU A 88 -4.29 -21.03 2.41
N LEU A 89 -3.50 -21.13 1.34
CA LEU A 89 -3.57 -20.22 0.20
C LEU A 89 -4.95 -20.27 -0.49
N ASP A 90 -5.49 -21.47 -0.72
CA ASP A 90 -6.84 -21.67 -1.23
C ASP A 90 -7.90 -21.04 -0.34
N ARG A 91 -7.77 -21.20 0.99
CA ARG A 91 -8.67 -20.55 1.94
C ARG A 91 -8.58 -19.03 1.84
N ARG A 92 -7.36 -18.47 1.77
CA ARG A 92 -7.13 -17.03 1.63
C ARG A 92 -7.71 -16.46 0.35
N LEU A 93 -7.59 -17.18 -0.77
CA LEU A 93 -8.07 -16.78 -2.09
C LEU A 93 -9.59 -16.94 -2.26
N ARG A 94 -10.25 -17.77 -1.44
CA ARG A 94 -11.71 -17.93 -1.44
C ARG A 94 -12.46 -16.82 -0.71
N ARG A 95 -11.78 -15.99 0.08
CA ARG A 95 -12.41 -14.86 0.77
C ARG A 95 -13.00 -13.89 -0.24
N THR A 96 -14.22 -13.47 0.03
CA THR A 96 -14.80 -12.29 -0.60
C THR A 96 -14.09 -11.03 -0.12
N ALA A 97 -14.26 -9.94 -0.89
CA ALA A 97 -13.73 -8.63 -0.52
C ALA A 97 -14.21 -8.16 0.86
N ARG A 98 -15.48 -8.38 1.16
CA ARG A 98 -16.09 -8.02 2.44
C ARG A 98 -15.57 -8.85 3.61
N GLU A 99 -15.32 -10.14 3.41
CA GLU A 99 -14.73 -11.00 4.45
C GLU A 99 -13.30 -10.57 4.76
N LEU A 100 -12.47 -10.30 3.74
CA LEU A 100 -11.11 -9.80 3.97
C LEU A 100 -11.12 -8.44 4.71
N ALA A 101 -12.01 -7.53 4.31
CA ALA A 101 -12.17 -6.25 4.98
C ALA A 101 -12.57 -6.43 6.45
N ALA A 102 -13.49 -7.36 6.75
CA ALA A 102 -13.89 -7.67 8.12
C ALA A 102 -12.72 -8.25 8.93
N GLU A 103 -11.99 -9.23 8.41
CA GLU A 103 -10.81 -9.81 9.09
C GLU A 103 -9.75 -8.75 9.41
N LEU A 104 -9.43 -7.87 8.45
CA LEU A 104 -8.48 -6.78 8.67
C LEU A 104 -8.98 -5.76 9.70
N ALA A 105 -10.28 -5.47 9.70
CA ALA A 105 -10.91 -4.56 10.65
C ALA A 105 -11.08 -5.16 12.06
N GLU A 106 -10.77 -6.43 12.30
CA GLU A 106 -10.62 -6.95 13.68
C GLU A 106 -9.23 -6.66 14.26
N VAL A 107 -8.27 -6.33 13.41
CA VAL A 107 -6.86 -6.15 13.81
C VAL A 107 -6.43 -4.69 13.74
N TYR A 108 -6.88 -3.95 12.72
CA TYR A 108 -6.41 -2.61 12.40
C TYR A 108 -7.48 -1.54 12.63
N GLY A 109 -7.09 -0.32 12.99
CA GLY A 109 -8.01 0.82 13.11
C GLY A 109 -8.65 1.00 14.49
N HIS A 110 -8.05 0.43 15.54
CA HIS A 110 -8.52 0.55 16.94
C HIS A 110 -7.70 1.54 17.78
N ASP A 111 -6.71 2.21 17.15
CA ASP A 111 -5.93 3.28 17.74
C ASP A 111 -5.90 4.49 16.80
N PHE A 112 -5.89 5.67 17.38
CA PHE A 112 -5.75 6.94 16.68
C PHE A 112 -5.09 7.97 17.60
N ASP A 113 -3.99 7.56 18.25
CA ASP A 113 -3.31 8.36 19.26
C ASP A 113 -2.67 9.65 18.72
N GLN A 114 -2.28 9.62 17.46
CA GLN A 114 -1.87 10.76 16.65
C GLN A 114 -2.66 10.74 15.34
N PRO A 115 -3.03 11.91 14.79
CA PRO A 115 -3.78 11.97 13.55
C PRO A 115 -2.84 11.82 12.35
N ILE A 116 -2.16 10.67 12.26
CA ILE A 116 -1.27 10.31 11.15
C ILE A 116 -1.92 9.24 10.27
N TYR A 117 -1.56 9.20 8.98
CA TYR A 117 -2.25 8.34 8.01
C TYR A 117 -2.18 6.84 8.32
N MET A 118 -1.09 6.34 8.94
CA MET A 118 -0.85 4.90 9.11
C MET A 118 -2.01 4.20 9.85
N PRO A 119 -2.38 4.57 11.09
CA PRO A 119 -3.61 4.11 11.71
C PRO A 119 -4.86 4.76 11.08
N GLY A 120 -4.76 6.00 10.61
CA GLY A 120 -5.90 6.75 10.09
C GLY A 120 -6.62 6.09 8.92
N MET A 121 -5.90 5.47 7.98
CA MET A 121 -6.52 4.75 6.86
C MET A 121 -7.34 3.55 7.33
N ALA A 122 -6.87 2.84 8.35
CA ALA A 122 -7.63 1.74 8.94
C ALA A 122 -8.86 2.26 9.70
N VAL A 123 -8.78 3.40 10.39
CA VAL A 123 -9.94 4.05 11.03
C VAL A 123 -10.99 4.48 9.99
N ILE A 124 -10.58 5.04 8.85
CA ILE A 124 -11.50 5.30 7.72
C ILE A 124 -12.18 4.00 7.29
N GLY A 125 -11.43 2.90 7.20
CA GLY A 125 -11.99 1.58 6.90
C GLY A 125 -13.04 1.12 7.91
N GLN A 126 -12.80 1.30 9.21
CA GLN A 126 -13.79 1.02 10.27
C GLN A 126 -15.08 1.83 10.05
N ILE A 127 -14.95 3.12 9.76
CA ILE A 127 -16.09 4.01 9.53
C ILE A 127 -16.90 3.57 8.31
N ARG A 128 -16.24 3.19 7.21
CA ARG A 128 -16.90 2.68 5.99
C ARG A 128 -17.59 1.34 6.18
N LEU A 129 -17.11 0.51 7.10
CA LEU A 129 -17.82 -0.70 7.55
C LEU A 129 -19.05 -0.41 8.44
N GLY A 130 -19.38 0.86 8.67
CA GLY A 130 -20.51 1.29 9.48
C GLY A 130 -20.19 1.43 10.97
N ARG A 131 -18.93 1.26 11.39
CA ARG A 131 -18.50 1.41 12.80
C ARG A 131 -18.22 2.89 13.13
N ILE A 132 -19.17 3.77 12.79
CA ILE A 132 -19.04 5.24 12.94
C ILE A 132 -18.75 5.62 14.40
N ALA A 133 -19.47 5.01 15.35
CA ALA A 133 -19.30 5.29 16.78
C ALA A 133 -17.87 5.03 17.29
N GLU A 134 -17.18 4.04 16.72
CA GLU A 134 -15.78 3.76 17.06
C GLU A 134 -14.85 4.87 16.53
N GLY A 135 -15.09 5.32 15.29
CA GLY A 135 -14.39 6.48 14.72
C GLY A 135 -14.61 7.75 15.54
N GLU A 136 -15.84 8.02 15.97
CA GLU A 136 -16.16 9.16 16.84
C GLU A 136 -15.46 9.05 18.20
N ARG A 137 -15.43 7.85 18.81
CA ARG A 137 -14.72 7.59 20.06
C ARG A 137 -13.22 7.88 19.93
N LEU A 138 -12.60 7.41 18.86
CA LEU A 138 -11.17 7.63 18.57
C LEU A 138 -10.86 9.10 18.29
N ALA A 139 -11.77 9.83 17.63
CA ALA A 139 -11.62 11.25 17.33
C ALA A 139 -12.01 12.19 18.49
N ALA A 140 -12.69 11.69 19.52
CA ALA A 140 -13.20 12.47 20.64
C ALA A 140 -12.13 13.34 21.33
N PRO A 141 -10.90 12.87 21.62
CA PRO A 141 -9.87 13.68 22.25
C PRO A 141 -9.47 14.94 21.45
N TYR A 142 -9.60 14.92 20.12
CA TYR A 142 -9.29 16.08 19.29
C TYR A 142 -10.47 17.04 19.22
N THR A 143 -11.69 16.51 19.13
CA THR A 143 -12.88 17.35 19.10
C THR A 143 -13.15 18.01 20.45
N ASN A 144 -12.87 17.38 21.59
CA ASN A 144 -13.10 17.96 22.91
C ASN A 144 -11.93 18.85 23.41
N GLY A 145 -10.84 18.94 22.64
CA GLY A 145 -9.68 19.78 22.93
C GLY A 145 -8.64 19.14 23.86
N ALA A 146 -8.81 17.88 24.28
CA ALA A 146 -7.84 17.17 25.11
C ALA A 146 -6.50 16.90 24.37
N LYS A 147 -6.54 16.72 23.06
CA LYS A 147 -5.36 16.59 22.19
C LYS A 147 -5.37 17.69 21.12
N ASN A 148 -4.20 18.28 20.86
CA ASN A 148 -4.02 19.20 19.74
C ASN A 148 -3.83 18.38 18.45
N PRO A 149 -4.71 18.51 17.44
CA PRO A 149 -4.63 17.75 16.19
C PRO A 149 -3.39 18.10 15.35
N LEU A 150 -2.75 19.24 15.60
CA LEU A 150 -1.55 19.70 14.90
C LEU A 150 -0.28 19.57 15.78
N GLN A 151 -0.35 18.83 16.89
CA GLN A 151 0.83 18.57 17.70
C GLN A 151 1.83 17.68 16.93
N GLY A 152 3.08 18.13 16.80
CA GLY A 152 4.11 17.37 16.09
C GLY A 152 3.84 17.19 14.59
N THR A 153 3.13 18.15 13.98
CA THR A 153 2.69 18.06 12.58
C THR A 153 3.84 17.76 11.62
N ASN A 154 3.62 16.77 10.76
CA ASN A 154 4.43 16.43 9.59
C ASN A 154 3.50 16.06 8.42
N GLY A 155 4.06 15.59 7.29
CA GLY A 155 3.24 15.21 6.12
C GLY A 155 2.19 14.14 6.46
N GLN A 156 2.57 13.13 7.25
CA GLN A 156 1.66 12.05 7.67
C GLN A 156 0.47 12.58 8.47
N THR A 157 0.68 13.65 9.22
CA THR A 157 -0.36 14.31 10.02
C THR A 157 -1.44 14.92 9.12
N LEU A 158 -1.06 15.49 7.97
CA LEU A 158 -2.02 16.06 7.01
C LEU A 158 -2.98 14.99 6.49
N ALA A 159 -2.48 13.86 5.99
CA ALA A 159 -3.35 12.77 5.52
C ALA A 159 -4.17 12.13 6.65
N GLY A 160 -3.66 12.08 7.89
CA GLY A 160 -4.46 11.56 9.00
C GLY A 160 -5.71 12.39 9.30
N HIS A 161 -5.76 13.67 8.92
CA HIS A 161 -6.98 14.48 9.02
C HIS A 161 -8.11 14.03 8.07
N LEU A 162 -7.83 13.12 7.12
CA LEU A 162 -8.87 12.48 6.32
C LEU A 162 -9.85 11.66 7.17
N VAL A 163 -9.44 11.19 8.36
CA VAL A 163 -10.36 10.57 9.33
C VAL A 163 -11.45 11.56 9.75
N PHE A 164 -11.07 12.79 10.06
CA PHE A 164 -12.04 13.83 10.41
C PHE A 164 -12.90 14.22 9.20
N ALA A 165 -12.35 14.22 7.99
CA ALA A 165 -13.13 14.45 6.79
C ALA A 165 -14.21 13.38 6.57
N GLU A 166 -13.85 12.09 6.71
CA GLU A 166 -14.83 10.99 6.61
C GLU A 166 -15.90 11.11 7.72
N LEU A 167 -15.51 11.40 8.97
CA LEU A 167 -16.48 11.62 10.06
C LEU A 167 -17.39 12.83 9.80
N ALA A 168 -16.86 13.94 9.29
CA ALA A 168 -17.66 15.11 8.91
C ALA A 168 -18.72 14.75 7.86
N GLU A 169 -18.36 13.96 6.84
CA GLU A 169 -19.30 13.54 5.78
C GLU A 169 -20.38 12.58 6.31
N ARG A 170 -20.02 11.68 7.23
CA ARG A 170 -20.96 10.69 7.79
C ARG A 170 -21.90 11.26 8.86
N THR A 171 -21.45 12.27 9.61
CA THR A 171 -22.17 12.77 10.80
C THR A 171 -22.71 14.19 10.63
N GLY A 172 -22.17 14.98 9.70
CA GLY A 172 -22.47 16.41 9.57
C GLY A 172 -21.92 17.27 10.72
N ASN A 173 -21.10 16.72 11.62
CA ASN A 173 -20.60 17.45 12.79
C ASN A 173 -19.53 18.48 12.39
N SER A 174 -19.84 19.76 12.60
CA SER A 174 -18.98 20.89 12.22
C SER A 174 -17.62 20.92 12.91
N ARG A 175 -17.49 20.29 14.10
CA ARG A 175 -16.19 20.22 14.80
C ARG A 175 -15.15 19.47 13.97
N TYR A 176 -15.57 18.44 13.24
CA TYR A 176 -14.66 17.71 12.35
C TYR A 176 -14.26 18.56 11.14
N ILE A 177 -15.19 19.35 10.59
CA ILE A 177 -14.90 20.31 9.52
C ILE A 177 -13.85 21.33 9.98
N GLU A 178 -13.95 21.83 11.21
CA GLU A 178 -12.95 22.74 11.79
C GLU A 178 -11.56 22.10 11.88
N LEU A 179 -11.46 20.82 12.25
CA LEU A 179 -10.18 20.09 12.29
C LEU A 179 -9.57 19.97 10.89
N VAL A 180 -10.38 19.59 9.88
CA VAL A 180 -9.97 19.53 8.47
C VAL A 180 -9.47 20.90 8.00
N ARG A 181 -10.22 21.97 8.29
CA ARG A 181 -9.86 23.35 7.91
C ARG A 181 -8.55 23.81 8.55
N LYS A 182 -8.29 23.46 9.81
CA LYS A 182 -7.03 23.79 10.50
C LYS A 182 -5.82 23.21 9.78
N ALA A 183 -5.87 21.93 9.40
CA ALA A 183 -4.78 21.29 8.68
C ALA A 183 -4.65 21.79 7.24
N ALA A 184 -5.75 21.89 6.49
CA ALA A 184 -5.75 22.39 5.11
C ALA A 184 -5.31 23.87 5.03
N GLY A 185 -5.62 24.66 6.06
CA GLY A 185 -5.22 26.06 6.19
C GLY A 185 -3.71 26.30 6.24
N LEU A 186 -2.91 25.26 6.50
CA LEU A 186 -1.45 25.35 6.47
C LEU A 186 -0.89 25.68 5.07
N GLY A 187 -1.68 25.47 4.02
CA GLY A 187 -1.37 25.88 2.65
C GLY A 187 -1.49 27.38 2.37
N PHE A 188 -1.92 28.17 3.36
CA PHE A 188 -2.16 29.60 3.20
C PHE A 188 -1.30 30.42 4.17
N THR A 189 -0.97 31.65 3.78
CA THR A 189 -0.34 32.66 4.65
C THR A 189 -1.35 33.21 5.65
N GLU A 190 -0.89 33.96 6.65
CA GLU A 190 -1.79 34.67 7.59
C GLU A 190 -2.71 35.67 6.88
N ALA A 191 -2.26 36.24 5.75
CA ALA A 191 -3.07 37.11 4.89
C ALA A 191 -4.09 36.34 4.02
N GLY A 192 -4.09 35.01 4.08
CA GLY A 192 -5.01 34.15 3.31
C GLY A 192 -4.57 33.89 1.87
N GLU A 193 -3.33 34.22 1.51
CA GLU A 193 -2.76 33.92 0.19
C GLU A 193 -2.26 32.48 0.14
N MET A 194 -2.46 31.80 -0.99
CA MET A 194 -1.91 30.47 -1.21
C MET A 194 -0.37 30.50 -1.20
N LYS A 195 0.25 29.61 -0.43
CA LYS A 195 1.70 29.37 -0.47
C LYS A 195 2.11 28.71 -1.79
N GLU A 196 3.42 28.57 -2.01
CA GLU A 196 3.96 27.85 -3.17
C GLU A 196 3.62 26.37 -3.13
N SER A 197 3.69 25.76 -1.95
CA SER A 197 3.35 24.36 -1.71
C SER A 197 2.81 24.17 -0.29
N MET A 198 2.16 23.02 -0.06
CA MET A 198 1.82 22.58 1.30
C MET A 198 3.11 22.27 2.07
N PRO A 199 3.16 22.57 3.37
CA PRO A 199 4.35 22.29 4.16
C PRO A 199 4.52 20.79 4.38
N PHE A 200 5.76 20.41 4.73
CA PHE A 200 6.18 19.04 5.06
C PHE A 200 6.19 18.08 3.87
N HIS A 201 7.21 17.21 3.85
CA HIS A 201 7.38 16.20 2.79
C HIS A 201 7.39 16.81 1.37
N ASN A 202 7.55 18.12 1.20
CA ASN A 202 7.48 18.83 -0.08
C ASN A 202 8.73 18.62 -0.96
N GLU A 203 9.47 17.55 -0.71
CA GLU A 203 10.56 17.02 -1.54
C GLU A 203 10.42 15.49 -1.71
N MET A 204 9.27 14.95 -1.30
CA MET A 204 8.94 13.55 -1.39
C MET A 204 7.57 13.37 -2.03
N SER A 205 7.50 12.53 -3.05
CA SER A 205 6.28 12.17 -3.80
C SER A 205 5.07 11.80 -2.92
N ASP A 206 5.31 11.31 -1.70
CA ASP A 206 4.35 11.10 -0.62
C ASP A 206 3.40 12.29 -0.43
N SER A 207 3.93 13.51 -0.56
CA SER A 207 3.20 14.75 -0.28
C SER A 207 1.98 14.95 -1.18
N VAL A 208 1.93 14.28 -2.34
CA VAL A 208 0.76 14.24 -3.21
C VAL A 208 -0.43 13.61 -2.47
N PHE A 209 -0.24 12.46 -1.81
CA PHE A 209 -1.26 11.84 -0.95
C PHE A 209 -1.45 12.58 0.38
N MET A 210 -0.36 13.04 0.99
CA MET A 210 -0.44 13.68 2.30
C MET A 210 -1.31 14.95 2.29
N SER A 211 -1.30 15.68 1.17
CA SER A 211 -1.84 17.04 1.13
C SER A 211 -3.06 17.21 0.22
N ILE A 212 -3.04 16.63 -0.98
CA ILE A 212 -4.05 16.95 -2.02
C ILE A 212 -5.45 16.45 -1.64
N PRO A 213 -5.66 15.19 -1.20
CA PRO A 213 -6.97 14.74 -0.75
C PRO A 213 -7.53 15.60 0.39
N LEU A 214 -6.68 16.01 1.34
CA LEU A 214 -7.10 16.86 2.46
C LEU A 214 -7.59 18.22 1.97
N LEU A 215 -6.85 18.86 1.06
CA LEU A 215 -7.25 20.13 0.47
C LEU A 215 -8.58 20.00 -0.28
N VAL A 216 -8.75 18.97 -1.11
CA VAL A 216 -10.02 18.78 -1.82
C VAL A 216 -11.18 18.51 -0.86
N LYS A 217 -10.99 17.67 0.18
CA LYS A 217 -11.99 17.46 1.23
C LYS A 217 -12.35 18.78 1.92
N ALA A 218 -11.37 19.63 2.23
CA ALA A 218 -11.62 20.96 2.80
C ALA A 218 -12.45 21.83 1.85
N GLY A 219 -12.11 21.89 0.56
CA GLY A 219 -12.88 22.62 -0.45
C GLY A 219 -14.33 22.13 -0.55
N LYS A 220 -14.55 20.82 -0.59
CA LYS A 220 -15.89 20.21 -0.61
C LYS A 220 -16.70 20.54 0.65
N LEU A 221 -16.12 20.34 1.83
CA LEU A 221 -16.80 20.52 3.12
C LEU A 221 -17.09 22.00 3.44
N THR A 222 -16.27 22.92 2.94
CA THR A 222 -16.40 24.37 3.22
C THR A 222 -17.01 25.18 2.08
N ARG A 223 -17.05 24.61 0.88
CA ARG A 223 -17.41 25.30 -0.37
C ARG A 223 -16.48 26.46 -0.74
N ASP A 224 -15.23 26.41 -0.29
CA ASP A 224 -14.19 27.39 -0.64
C ASP A 224 -13.29 26.83 -1.74
N SER A 225 -13.42 27.36 -2.97
CA SER A 225 -12.70 26.87 -4.15
C SER A 225 -11.18 27.03 -4.05
N ARG A 226 -10.69 27.94 -3.19
CA ARG A 226 -9.27 28.20 -2.99
C ARG A 226 -8.50 26.96 -2.56
N TYR A 227 -9.16 26.02 -1.88
CA TYR A 227 -8.53 24.75 -1.53
C TYR A 227 -8.28 23.86 -2.75
N PHE A 228 -9.17 23.86 -3.75
CA PHE A 228 -8.95 23.11 -5.01
C PHE A 228 -7.82 23.71 -5.83
N GLU A 229 -7.73 25.04 -5.86
CA GLU A 229 -6.63 25.76 -6.50
C GLU A 229 -5.30 25.50 -5.80
N MET A 230 -5.29 25.49 -4.46
CA MET A 230 -4.10 25.13 -3.68
C MET A 230 -3.70 23.66 -3.90
N ALA A 231 -4.67 22.75 -4.07
CA ALA A 231 -4.41 21.35 -4.36
C ALA A 231 -3.70 21.17 -5.71
N MET A 232 -4.16 21.88 -6.75
CA MET A 232 -3.50 21.86 -8.06
C MET A 232 -2.12 22.52 -8.00
N ARG A 233 -1.98 23.67 -7.31
CA ARG A 233 -0.69 24.34 -7.14
C ARG A 233 0.34 23.42 -6.48
N HIS A 234 -0.05 22.71 -5.43
CA HIS A 234 0.82 21.73 -4.78
C HIS A 234 1.18 20.57 -5.72
N LEU A 235 0.23 20.06 -6.50
CA LEU A 235 0.50 19.02 -7.50
C LEU A 235 1.55 19.48 -8.52
N GLU A 236 1.41 20.68 -9.08
CA GLU A 236 2.36 21.24 -10.05
C GLU A 236 3.75 21.42 -9.44
N PHE A 237 3.80 21.88 -8.19
CA PHE A 237 5.06 22.00 -7.45
C PHE A 237 5.74 20.63 -7.30
N MET A 238 5.00 19.62 -6.83
CA MET A 238 5.55 18.27 -6.66
C MET A 238 5.94 17.64 -8.01
N GLN A 239 5.18 17.85 -9.08
CA GLN A 239 5.52 17.32 -10.41
C GLN A 239 6.81 17.93 -10.97
N LYS A 240 7.09 19.21 -10.71
CA LYS A 240 8.38 19.81 -11.11
C LYS A 240 9.58 19.13 -10.45
N LEU A 241 9.40 18.65 -9.21
CA LEU A 241 10.45 18.00 -8.43
C LEU A 241 10.56 16.51 -8.73
N ASP A 242 9.41 15.83 -8.77
CA ASP A 242 9.36 14.37 -8.63
C ASP A 242 8.80 13.63 -9.86
N LEU A 243 8.09 14.30 -10.78
CA LEU A 243 7.62 13.62 -11.99
C LEU A 243 8.81 13.34 -12.92
N ARG A 244 8.96 12.08 -13.34
CA ARG A 244 9.95 11.65 -14.33
C ARG A 244 9.38 11.76 -15.74
N PRO A 245 10.24 11.88 -16.77
CA PRO A 245 9.80 11.93 -18.17
C PRO A 245 8.99 10.70 -18.65
N ASP A 246 9.15 9.55 -17.99
CA ASP A 246 8.44 8.31 -18.29
C ASP A 246 7.06 8.19 -17.59
N GLY A 247 6.65 9.20 -16.83
CA GLY A 247 5.36 9.24 -16.13
C GLY A 247 5.35 8.56 -14.76
N LEU A 248 6.47 7.98 -14.31
CA LEU A 248 6.66 7.57 -12.92
C LEU A 248 7.06 8.77 -12.05
N TYR A 249 6.94 8.61 -10.74
CA TYR A 249 7.48 9.56 -9.78
C TYR A 249 8.78 9.00 -9.20
N ARG A 250 9.84 9.82 -9.17
CA ARG A 250 10.95 9.57 -8.25
C ARG A 250 10.47 9.83 -6.84
N HIS A 251 11.01 9.12 -5.85
CA HIS A 251 10.61 9.36 -4.47
C HIS A 251 10.93 10.80 -4.05
N SER A 252 12.09 11.31 -4.44
CA SER A 252 12.61 12.62 -4.04
C SER A 252 13.66 13.11 -5.04
N PRO A 253 13.95 14.42 -5.14
CA PRO A 253 15.06 14.93 -5.97
C PRO A 253 16.44 14.46 -5.52
N LEU A 254 16.55 13.88 -4.32
CA LEU A 254 17.81 13.34 -3.78
C LEU A 254 18.37 12.19 -4.63
N THR A 255 17.51 11.34 -5.18
CA THR A 255 17.91 10.19 -6.00
C THR A 255 16.77 9.81 -6.93
N ASP A 256 17.09 9.64 -8.22
CA ASP A 256 16.10 9.31 -9.26
C ASP A 256 15.65 7.84 -9.20
N VAL A 257 14.89 7.48 -8.17
CA VAL A 257 14.39 6.12 -7.90
C VAL A 257 12.88 6.13 -7.85
N ALA A 258 12.23 5.31 -8.70
CA ALA A 258 10.79 5.09 -8.69
C ALA A 258 10.38 4.11 -7.58
N TRP A 259 10.52 4.54 -6.33
CA TRP A 259 10.13 3.75 -5.17
C TRP A 259 8.65 3.35 -5.24
N GLY A 260 8.32 2.11 -4.91
CA GLY A 260 7.00 1.50 -5.06
C GLY A 260 5.92 2.32 -4.38
N ARG A 261 6.04 2.50 -3.06
CA ARG A 261 5.08 3.30 -2.30
C ARG A 261 5.17 4.80 -2.62
N GLY A 262 6.34 5.28 -3.03
CA GLY A 262 6.53 6.64 -3.55
C GLY A 262 5.71 6.92 -4.82
N ASN A 263 5.46 5.92 -5.66
CA ASN A 263 4.53 6.03 -6.80
C ASN A 263 3.08 5.77 -6.38
N ALA A 264 2.88 4.87 -5.42
CA ALA A 264 1.54 4.55 -4.93
C ALA A 264 0.86 5.72 -4.20
N PHE A 265 1.62 6.60 -3.54
CA PHE A 265 1.09 7.81 -2.92
C PHE A 265 0.47 8.77 -3.95
N PRO A 266 1.15 9.21 -5.03
CA PRO A 266 0.51 9.96 -6.10
C PRO A 266 -0.71 9.26 -6.70
N ALA A 267 -0.65 7.95 -6.95
CA ALA A 267 -1.78 7.18 -7.45
C ALA A 267 -3.03 7.31 -6.55
N LEU A 268 -2.88 7.00 -5.26
CA LEU A 268 -3.97 7.05 -4.29
C LEU A 268 -4.42 8.50 -4.02
N GLY A 269 -3.47 9.42 -3.86
CA GLY A 269 -3.75 10.82 -3.59
C GLY A 269 -4.59 11.48 -4.68
N LEU A 270 -4.21 11.27 -5.95
CA LEU A 270 -4.95 11.84 -7.07
C LEU A 270 -6.34 11.23 -7.23
N VAL A 271 -6.51 9.92 -7.08
CA VAL A 271 -7.83 9.30 -7.23
C VAL A 271 -8.79 9.74 -6.12
N LEU A 272 -8.30 9.88 -4.88
CA LEU A 272 -9.11 10.33 -3.75
C LEU A 272 -9.50 11.81 -3.92
N ALA A 273 -8.57 12.64 -4.38
CA ALA A 273 -8.85 14.03 -4.71
C ALA A 273 -9.89 14.16 -5.83
N LEU A 274 -9.72 13.45 -6.95
CA LEU A 274 -10.67 13.48 -8.06
C LEU A 274 -12.08 13.03 -7.68
N SER A 275 -12.21 12.15 -6.67
CA SER A 275 -13.51 11.66 -6.19
C SER A 275 -14.36 12.74 -5.52
N ASP A 276 -13.73 13.80 -5.02
CA ASP A 276 -14.37 14.87 -4.25
C ASP A 276 -14.29 16.24 -4.93
N LEU A 277 -13.50 16.35 -6.00
CA LEU A 277 -13.35 17.56 -6.80
C LEU A 277 -14.53 17.67 -7.78
N PRO A 278 -15.28 18.79 -7.80
CA PRO A 278 -16.40 18.94 -8.74
C PRO A 278 -15.94 18.82 -10.20
N VAL A 279 -16.68 18.04 -11.00
CA VAL A 279 -16.33 17.71 -12.40
C VAL A 279 -16.29 18.93 -13.32
N ASP A 280 -17.05 19.97 -12.98
CA ASP A 280 -17.12 21.26 -13.66
C ASP A 280 -16.06 22.27 -13.18
N HIS A 281 -15.31 21.92 -12.12
CA HIS A 281 -14.25 22.78 -11.61
C HIS A 281 -13.05 22.83 -12.59
N PRO A 282 -12.44 24.00 -12.85
CA PRO A 282 -11.33 24.13 -13.79
C PRO A 282 -10.14 23.20 -13.52
N GLN A 283 -9.91 22.83 -12.25
CA GLN A 283 -8.81 21.97 -11.84
C GLN A 283 -9.07 20.47 -12.03
N PHE A 284 -10.31 20.05 -12.32
CA PHE A 284 -10.65 18.63 -12.51
C PHE A 284 -9.92 18.03 -13.71
N SER A 285 -10.03 18.68 -14.87
CA SER A 285 -9.45 18.17 -16.12
C SER A 285 -7.91 18.05 -16.08
N PRO A 286 -7.14 19.06 -15.59
CA PRO A 286 -5.70 18.91 -15.40
C PRO A 286 -5.31 17.78 -14.44
N MET A 287 -5.99 17.67 -13.29
CA MET A 287 -5.71 16.63 -12.30
C MET A 287 -6.03 15.23 -12.85
N LEU A 288 -7.12 15.09 -13.61
CA LEU A 288 -7.49 13.83 -14.27
C LEU A 288 -6.46 13.41 -15.32
N ARG A 289 -5.89 14.37 -16.07
CA ARG A 289 -4.80 14.08 -17.01
C ARG A 289 -3.56 13.57 -16.30
N ALA A 290 -3.16 14.22 -15.20
CA ALA A 290 -2.02 13.79 -14.39
C ALA A 290 -2.23 12.36 -13.84
N PHE A 291 -3.43 12.07 -13.33
CA PHE A 291 -3.80 10.74 -12.86
C PHE A 291 -3.70 9.69 -13.98
N ARG A 292 -4.33 9.93 -15.14
CA ARG A 292 -4.32 9.00 -16.28
C ARG A 292 -2.92 8.72 -16.80
N GLN A 293 -2.07 9.75 -16.91
CA GLN A 293 -0.68 9.59 -17.33
C GLN A 293 0.10 8.69 -16.37
N HIS A 294 -0.08 8.91 -15.07
CA HIS A 294 0.59 8.09 -14.07
C HIS A 294 0.10 6.64 -14.06
N MET A 295 -1.21 6.41 -14.20
CA MET A 295 -1.78 5.06 -14.31
C MET A 295 -1.27 4.33 -15.56
N ALA A 296 -1.14 5.05 -16.69
CA ALA A 296 -0.59 4.50 -17.93
C ALA A 296 0.90 4.16 -17.83
N ALA A 297 1.67 4.84 -16.99
CA ALA A 297 3.05 4.47 -16.68
C ALA A 297 3.08 3.21 -15.80
N LEU A 298 2.34 3.21 -14.68
CA LEU A 298 2.32 2.11 -13.72
C LEU A 298 1.84 0.78 -14.30
N ARG A 299 0.85 0.79 -15.21
CA ARG A 299 0.28 -0.45 -15.78
C ARG A 299 1.32 -1.33 -16.51
N GLN A 300 2.44 -0.74 -16.93
CA GLN A 300 3.50 -1.44 -17.65
C GLN A 300 4.38 -2.31 -16.74
N PHE A 301 4.29 -2.13 -15.41
CA PHE A 301 5.25 -2.68 -14.46
C PHE A 301 4.69 -3.72 -13.48
N GLN A 302 3.39 -4.05 -13.55
CA GLN A 302 2.84 -5.13 -12.73
C GLN A 302 3.53 -6.45 -13.08
N ASP A 303 3.99 -7.17 -12.05
CA ASP A 303 4.64 -8.46 -12.23
C ASP A 303 3.64 -9.62 -12.47
N GLU A 304 4.19 -10.80 -12.74
CA GLU A 304 3.40 -12.01 -13.01
C GLU A 304 2.58 -12.48 -11.80
N ASP A 305 3.06 -12.17 -10.59
CA ASP A 305 2.38 -12.46 -9.32
C ASP A 305 1.31 -11.43 -8.97
N GLY A 306 1.16 -10.37 -9.78
CA GLY A 306 0.14 -9.34 -9.63
C GLY A 306 0.54 -8.15 -8.75
N LEU A 307 1.81 -8.02 -8.36
CA LEU A 307 2.31 -6.93 -7.53
C LEU A 307 3.08 -5.89 -8.34
N TRP A 308 3.17 -4.70 -7.75
CA TRP A 308 4.22 -3.74 -8.07
C TRP A 308 5.38 -3.91 -7.10
N ARG A 309 6.59 -3.57 -7.55
CA ARG A 309 7.84 -3.84 -6.83
C ARG A 309 8.22 -2.69 -5.89
N GLU A 310 9.10 -2.97 -4.94
CA GLU A 310 9.73 -1.98 -4.04
C GLU A 310 10.39 -0.85 -4.82
N VAL A 311 10.93 -1.14 -6.00
CA VAL A 311 11.28 -0.12 -7.00
C VAL A 311 10.62 -0.53 -8.32
N ILE A 312 9.69 0.29 -8.80
CA ILE A 312 8.73 -0.03 -9.88
C ILE A 312 9.44 -0.54 -11.13
N ASP A 313 10.49 0.17 -11.55
CA ASP A 313 11.21 -0.01 -12.80
C ASP A 313 12.49 -0.85 -12.67
N GLN A 314 12.69 -1.54 -11.53
CA GLN A 314 13.88 -2.36 -11.29
C GLN A 314 13.52 -3.86 -11.26
N PRO A 315 13.88 -4.61 -12.32
CA PRO A 315 13.76 -6.06 -12.32
C PRO A 315 14.50 -6.68 -11.12
N GLY A 316 13.84 -7.58 -10.41
CA GLY A 316 14.40 -8.26 -9.23
C GLY A 316 14.26 -7.50 -7.91
N ALA A 317 13.77 -6.25 -7.91
CA ALA A 317 13.24 -5.65 -6.69
C ALA A 317 12.08 -6.49 -6.16
N TYR A 318 11.97 -6.64 -4.84
CA TYR A 318 10.97 -7.50 -4.23
C TYR A 318 9.55 -6.95 -4.43
N PRO A 319 8.53 -7.82 -4.49
CA PRO A 319 7.14 -7.38 -4.62
C PRO A 319 6.71 -6.59 -3.37
N GLU A 320 6.09 -5.42 -3.51
CA GLU A 320 5.73 -4.56 -2.37
C GLU A 320 4.22 -4.50 -2.17
N PHE A 321 3.79 -4.99 -1.02
CA PHE A 321 2.39 -5.23 -0.69
C PHE A 321 1.58 -3.93 -0.59
N SER A 322 2.09 -2.91 0.12
CA SER A 322 1.31 -1.70 0.40
C SER A 322 1.10 -0.84 -0.85
N ALA A 323 2.13 -0.69 -1.68
CA ALA A 323 2.09 -0.02 -2.97
C ALA A 323 1.11 -0.71 -3.91
N THR A 324 1.13 -2.04 -3.95
CA THR A 324 0.19 -2.82 -4.76
C THR A 324 -1.26 -2.55 -4.35
N ALA A 325 -1.59 -2.57 -3.06
CA ALA A 325 -2.94 -2.28 -2.59
C ALA A 325 -3.38 -0.85 -2.94
N MET A 326 -2.49 0.13 -2.78
CA MET A 326 -2.76 1.54 -3.10
C MET A 326 -2.95 1.79 -4.61
N ILE A 327 -2.07 1.23 -5.45
CA ILE A 327 -2.14 1.37 -6.91
C ILE A 327 -3.41 0.68 -7.43
N ALA A 328 -3.71 -0.52 -6.95
CA ALA A 328 -4.91 -1.25 -7.35
C ALA A 328 -6.20 -0.55 -6.91
N THR A 329 -6.21 0.05 -5.70
CA THR A 329 -7.32 0.93 -5.25
C THR A 329 -7.52 2.09 -6.22
N ALA A 330 -6.42 2.73 -6.64
CA ALA A 330 -6.47 3.84 -7.58
C ALA A 330 -6.99 3.42 -8.97
N MET A 331 -6.54 2.29 -9.48
CA MET A 331 -7.02 1.74 -10.75
C MET A 331 -8.51 1.39 -10.67
N LEU A 332 -8.93 0.64 -9.66
CA LEU A 332 -10.33 0.22 -9.50
C LEU A 332 -11.27 1.42 -9.38
N ARG A 333 -10.91 2.40 -8.55
CA ARG A 333 -11.72 3.62 -8.42
C ARG A 333 -11.74 4.44 -9.71
N GLY A 334 -10.63 4.47 -10.45
CA GLY A 334 -10.56 5.08 -11.77
C GLY A 334 -11.48 4.40 -12.78
N ILE A 335 -11.56 3.06 -12.77
CA ILE A 335 -12.51 2.29 -13.59
C ILE A 335 -13.95 2.64 -13.21
N ASN A 336 -14.28 2.60 -11.90
CA ASN A 336 -15.63 2.84 -11.38
C ASN A 336 -16.17 4.25 -11.72
N ASN A 337 -15.29 5.24 -11.90
CA ASN A 337 -15.66 6.60 -12.29
C ASN A 337 -15.57 6.86 -13.80
N GLY A 338 -15.28 5.85 -14.63
CA GLY A 338 -15.09 5.99 -16.07
C GLY A 338 -13.85 6.80 -16.46
N TRP A 339 -12.89 6.93 -15.54
CA TRP A 339 -11.63 7.63 -15.77
C TRP A 339 -10.59 6.74 -16.44
N LEU A 340 -10.63 5.44 -16.17
CA LEU A 340 -9.78 4.43 -16.80
C LEU A 340 -10.64 3.45 -17.58
N ASP A 341 -10.09 2.91 -18.66
CA ASP A 341 -10.75 1.92 -19.47
C ASP A 341 -10.80 0.56 -18.74
N TRP A 342 -11.94 -0.13 -18.80
CA TRP A 342 -12.13 -1.37 -18.06
C TRP A 342 -11.26 -2.51 -18.61
N ASP A 343 -11.18 -2.65 -19.94
CA ASP A 343 -10.43 -3.73 -20.60
C ASP A 343 -8.92 -3.62 -20.33
N ASP A 344 -8.42 -2.39 -20.25
CA ASP A 344 -6.99 -2.11 -20.01
C ASP A 344 -6.55 -2.30 -18.54
N TYR A 345 -7.45 -2.12 -17.57
CA TYR A 345 -7.08 -2.00 -16.15
C TYR A 345 -7.71 -3.04 -15.23
N GLN A 346 -8.91 -3.57 -15.52
CA GLN A 346 -9.54 -4.58 -14.66
C GLN A 346 -8.66 -5.84 -14.47
N PRO A 347 -8.00 -6.39 -15.51
CA PRO A 347 -7.12 -7.55 -15.33
C PRO A 347 -5.97 -7.30 -14.34
N LEU A 348 -5.50 -6.05 -14.23
CA LEU A 348 -4.44 -5.67 -13.28
C LEU A 348 -5.00 -5.65 -11.85
N VAL A 349 -6.20 -5.11 -11.67
CA VAL A 349 -6.90 -5.08 -10.38
C VAL A 349 -7.19 -6.51 -9.89
N ASP A 350 -7.64 -7.40 -10.77
CA ASP A 350 -7.95 -8.80 -10.42
C ASP A 350 -6.70 -9.57 -9.97
N LYS A 351 -5.58 -9.36 -10.66
CA LYS A 351 -4.28 -9.92 -10.26
C LYS A 351 -3.82 -9.38 -8.92
N ALA A 352 -3.92 -8.06 -8.71
CA ALA A 352 -3.59 -7.43 -7.43
C ALA A 352 -4.48 -7.93 -6.30
N TRP A 353 -5.79 -8.15 -6.55
CA TRP A 353 -6.71 -8.73 -5.57
C TRP A 353 -6.27 -10.12 -5.12
N ARG A 354 -5.93 -10.99 -6.06
CA ARG A 354 -5.40 -12.33 -5.75
C ARG A 354 -4.10 -12.24 -4.95
N ALA A 355 -3.19 -11.36 -5.35
CA ALA A 355 -1.89 -11.16 -4.72
C ALA A 355 -2.00 -10.67 -3.26
N ILE A 356 -2.83 -9.64 -3.02
CA ILE A 356 -3.08 -9.08 -1.69
C ILE A 356 -3.81 -10.10 -0.81
N SER A 357 -4.80 -10.81 -1.37
CA SER A 357 -5.52 -11.87 -0.65
C SER A 357 -4.57 -12.98 -0.21
N ALA A 358 -3.74 -13.49 -1.10
CA ALA A 358 -2.74 -14.52 -0.78
C ALA A 358 -1.79 -14.12 0.36
N ARG A 359 -1.37 -12.85 0.35
CA ARG A 359 -0.37 -12.28 1.27
C ARG A 359 -0.94 -11.73 2.59
N THR A 360 -2.24 -11.87 2.82
CA THR A 360 -2.91 -11.42 4.05
C THR A 360 -3.40 -12.61 4.86
N ALA A 361 -2.80 -12.84 6.03
CA ALA A 361 -3.26 -13.84 6.98
C ALA A 361 -4.50 -13.37 7.75
N SER A 362 -5.33 -14.30 8.25
CA SER A 362 -6.54 -13.96 9.02
C SER A 362 -6.26 -13.36 10.39
N ASP A 363 -5.03 -13.52 10.91
CA ASP A 363 -4.58 -12.81 12.12
C ASP A 363 -4.06 -11.40 11.83
N GLY A 364 -4.18 -10.93 10.58
CA GLY A 364 -3.76 -9.62 10.12
C GLY A 364 -2.28 -9.51 9.77
N ARG A 365 -1.46 -10.57 9.91
CA ARG A 365 -0.07 -10.53 9.44
C ARG A 365 -0.01 -10.44 7.92
N LEU A 366 0.96 -9.67 7.44
CA LEU A 366 1.13 -9.34 6.03
C LEU A 366 2.50 -9.80 5.54
N LEU A 367 2.55 -10.24 4.30
CA LEU A 367 3.78 -10.62 3.62
C LEU A 367 4.21 -9.51 2.65
N ASP A 368 5.47 -9.12 2.74
CA ASP A 368 6.18 -8.19 1.83
C ASP A 368 5.75 -6.71 1.94
N VAL A 369 5.52 -6.22 3.16
CA VAL A 369 5.31 -4.80 3.41
C VAL A 369 6.65 -4.10 3.59
N CYS A 370 6.97 -3.11 2.76
CA CYS A 370 8.17 -2.30 2.97
C CYS A 370 8.06 -1.51 4.28
N GLU A 371 9.07 -1.60 5.13
CA GLU A 371 9.15 -0.85 6.39
C GLU A 371 9.04 0.68 6.18
N GLY A 372 8.98 1.45 7.27
CA GLY A 372 8.99 2.91 7.19
C GLY A 372 10.24 3.42 6.47
N THR A 373 10.05 4.14 5.37
CA THR A 373 11.14 4.58 4.47
C THR A 373 10.99 6.06 4.17
N THR A 374 12.01 6.84 4.51
CA THR A 374 12.17 8.24 4.08
C THR A 374 12.93 8.28 2.75
N LYS A 375 13.15 9.46 2.16
CA LYS A 375 14.09 9.59 1.04
C LYS A 375 15.44 8.94 1.38
N GLN A 376 15.91 8.05 0.50
CA GLN A 376 17.18 7.34 0.61
C GLN A 376 18.21 7.93 -0.37
N PRO A 377 19.52 7.80 -0.09
CA PRO A 377 20.57 8.42 -0.90
C PRO A 377 20.99 7.61 -2.14
N SER A 378 20.51 6.37 -2.29
CA SER A 378 20.85 5.53 -3.44
C SER A 378 19.74 4.51 -3.77
N LEU A 379 19.81 3.93 -4.97
CA LEU A 379 18.96 2.80 -5.37
C LEU A 379 19.13 1.59 -4.44
N ASP A 380 20.38 1.25 -4.07
CA ASP A 380 20.67 0.09 -3.22
C ASP A 380 20.02 0.23 -1.83
N ASP A 381 19.95 1.45 -1.29
CA ASP A 381 19.28 1.71 -0.02
C ASP A 381 17.75 1.48 -0.09
N TYR A 382 17.13 1.71 -1.26
CA TYR A 382 15.72 1.32 -1.48
C TYR A 382 15.58 -0.19 -1.63
N LEU A 383 16.44 -0.83 -2.43
CA LEU A 383 16.40 -2.28 -2.65
C LEU A 383 16.64 -3.08 -1.35
N ARG A 384 17.33 -2.49 -0.37
CA ARG A 384 17.62 -3.07 0.95
C ARG A 384 16.65 -2.63 2.05
N ARG A 385 15.54 -1.97 1.74
CA ARG A 385 14.48 -1.75 2.74
C ARG A 385 13.90 -3.11 3.13
N ALA A 386 13.66 -3.29 4.42
CA ALA A 386 13.16 -4.54 4.95
C ALA A 386 11.75 -4.82 4.44
N ALA A 387 11.54 -6.01 3.90
CA ALA A 387 10.21 -6.54 3.64
C ALA A 387 9.68 -7.23 4.90
N ILE A 388 8.70 -6.61 5.55
CA ILE A 388 8.10 -7.10 6.78
C ILE A 388 7.30 -8.39 6.52
N LEU A 389 7.30 -9.29 7.51
CA LEU A 389 6.48 -10.49 7.59
C LEU A 389 5.77 -10.50 8.95
N ASP A 390 4.89 -9.53 9.17
CA ASP A 390 4.20 -9.33 10.44
C ASP A 390 2.99 -8.40 10.24
N ARG A 391 2.30 -8.06 11.33
CA ARG A 391 1.31 -6.99 11.35
C ARG A 391 2.01 -5.64 11.11
N ASP A 392 1.43 -4.85 10.23
CA ASP A 392 1.94 -3.53 9.88
C ASP A 392 0.77 -2.59 9.60
N ALA A 393 0.68 -1.47 10.33
CA ALA A 393 -0.45 -0.55 10.21
C ALA A 393 -0.56 0.08 8.81
N ARG A 394 0.56 0.32 8.11
CA ARG A 394 0.56 0.87 6.75
C ARG A 394 -0.03 -0.15 5.79
N GLY A 395 0.53 -1.36 5.79
CA GLY A 395 0.07 -2.45 4.94
C GLY A 395 -1.40 -2.79 5.23
N GLY A 396 -1.76 -2.92 6.51
CA GLY A 396 -3.10 -3.32 6.95
C GLY A 396 -4.16 -2.29 6.59
N GLY A 397 -3.86 -1.00 6.81
CA GLY A 397 -4.74 0.09 6.41
C GLY A 397 -4.96 0.15 4.90
N MET A 398 -3.90 -0.01 4.09
CA MET A 398 -4.02 0.03 2.63
C MET A 398 -4.73 -1.20 2.05
N ALA A 399 -4.47 -2.39 2.59
CA ALA A 399 -5.20 -3.60 2.20
C ALA A 399 -6.68 -3.52 2.60
N LEU A 400 -6.99 -2.95 3.77
CA LEU A 400 -8.38 -2.74 4.19
C LEU A 400 -9.09 -1.78 3.23
N MET A 401 -8.46 -0.66 2.87
CA MET A 401 -9.01 0.27 1.89
C MET A 401 -9.26 -0.40 0.53
N PHE A 402 -8.32 -1.22 0.05
CA PHE A 402 -8.48 -1.93 -1.21
C PHE A 402 -9.61 -2.97 -1.15
N ALA A 403 -9.70 -3.74 -0.07
CA ALA A 403 -10.77 -4.70 0.15
C ALA A 403 -12.16 -4.04 0.22
N LEU A 404 -12.25 -2.84 0.81
CA LEU A 404 -13.48 -2.05 0.82
C LEU A 404 -13.87 -1.56 -0.57
N GLU A 405 -12.90 -1.08 -1.36
CA GLU A 405 -13.16 -0.67 -2.75
C GLU A 405 -13.65 -1.86 -3.59
N MET A 406 -13.03 -3.03 -3.46
CA MET A 406 -13.46 -4.28 -4.10
C MET A 406 -14.85 -4.73 -3.65
N ALA A 407 -15.25 -4.42 -2.41
CA ALA A 407 -16.57 -4.71 -1.88
C ALA A 407 -17.63 -3.66 -2.25
N GLY A 408 -17.23 -2.53 -2.87
CA GLY A 408 -18.11 -1.40 -3.19
C GLY A 408 -18.58 -0.61 -1.97
N LEU A 409 -17.72 -0.45 -0.94
CA LEU A 409 -18.04 0.17 0.36
C LEU A 409 -17.37 1.54 0.62
#